data_AF-A0A3B9IZT4-F1
#
_entry.id   AF-A0A3B9IZT4-F1
#
_cell.length_a   1.000
_cell.length_b   1.000
_cell.length_c   1.000
_cell.angle_alpha   90.00
_cell.angle_beta   90.00
_cell.angle_gamma   90.00
#
_symmetry.space_group_name_H-M   'P 1'
#
loop_
_entity.id
_entity.type
_entity.pdbx_description
1 polymer ?
#
loop_
_entity_poly.entity_id
_entity_poly.type
_entity_poly.pdbx_seq_one_letter_code
_entity_poly.pdbx_strand_id
1 'polypeptide(L)'
;MAFDDEIIKNAVRMKNCKKIWGCVFYTYLIGGILMILYSFLSITGVSWDWLFILVGTDTLAPIAMFMILDSLVSAPLGFFLALKGSYGHSDLCVFLAPALNMANLIFMIIMKSHHVFDVNPVPFIVCVTYSLACIITSSFNIYANITYRKLEKARGFPHFSERFVEREEARNMKERMKEYKDTHKSNKKIVSDMDDISPVNQEIEKYQEVHNPSIMDDI
;
A
#
# COMPACT_ATOMS: atom_id res chain seq x y z
N MET A 1 18.05 13.10 -22.07
CA MET A 1 18.87 11.87 -22.00
C MET A 1 18.85 11.23 -20.62
N ALA A 2 19.60 11.71 -19.61
CA ALA A 2 19.60 11.04 -18.29
C ALA A 2 18.21 11.00 -17.60
N PHE A 3 17.37 12.00 -17.88
CA PHE A 3 16.00 12.13 -17.37
C PHE A 3 15.04 11.12 -18.01
N ASP A 4 15.04 11.06 -19.34
CA ASP A 4 14.19 10.18 -20.15
C ASP A 4 14.47 8.70 -19.82
N ASP A 5 15.75 8.36 -19.62
CA ASP A 5 16.19 7.02 -19.20
C ASP A 5 15.64 6.62 -17.83
N GLU A 6 15.56 7.55 -16.87
CA GLU A 6 15.03 7.30 -15.53
C GLU A 6 13.51 7.08 -15.55
N ILE A 7 12.78 7.87 -16.35
CA ILE A 7 11.34 7.73 -16.54
C ILE A 7 11.01 6.38 -17.18
N ILE A 8 11.72 6.01 -18.24
CA ILE A 8 11.55 4.72 -18.94
C ILE A 8 11.83 3.56 -17.97
N LYS A 9 12.91 3.64 -17.19
CA LYS A 9 13.26 2.61 -16.20
C LYS A 9 12.19 2.46 -15.12
N ASN A 10 11.60 3.57 -14.65
CA ASN A 10 10.53 3.56 -13.66
C ASN A 10 9.21 3.02 -14.25
N ALA A 11 8.89 3.34 -15.51
CA ALA A 11 7.74 2.78 -16.22
C ALA A 11 7.85 1.25 -16.39
N VAL A 12 9.04 0.74 -16.73
CA VAL A 12 9.30 -0.71 -16.82
C VAL A 12 9.14 -1.39 -15.46
N ARG A 13 9.68 -0.79 -14.38
CA ARG A 13 9.50 -1.30 -13.01
C ARG A 13 8.03 -1.33 -12.61
N MET A 14 7.26 -0.30 -12.95
CA MET A 14 5.82 -0.25 -12.69
C MET A 14 5.05 -1.35 -13.45
N LYS A 15 5.41 -1.61 -14.72
CA LYS A 15 4.83 -2.72 -15.50
C LYS A 15 5.16 -4.08 -14.87
N ASN A 16 6.36 -4.27 -14.35
CA ASN A 16 6.76 -5.49 -13.66
C ASN A 16 6.01 -5.68 -12.34
N CYS A 17 5.80 -4.62 -11.55
CA CYS A 17 4.98 -4.68 -10.33
C CYS A 17 3.55 -5.15 -10.66
N LYS A 18 2.91 -4.58 -11.69
CA LYS A 18 1.58 -5.00 -12.15
C LYS A 18 1.52 -6.46 -12.57
N LYS A 19 2.57 -6.97 -13.25
CA LYS A 19 2.66 -8.39 -13.61
C LYS A 19 2.74 -9.29 -12.37
N ILE A 20 3.54 -8.90 -11.38
CA ILE A 20 3.67 -9.65 -10.12
C ILE A 20 2.33 -9.68 -9.40
N TRP A 21 1.65 -8.55 -9.25
CA TRP A 21 0.31 -8.48 -8.65
C TRP A 21 -0.71 -9.37 -9.38
N GLY A 22 -0.69 -9.37 -10.72
CA GLY A 22 -1.52 -10.29 -11.51
C GLY A 22 -1.19 -11.76 -11.22
N CYS A 23 0.09 -12.13 -11.18
CA CYS A 23 0.53 -13.49 -10.88
C CYS A 23 0.07 -13.94 -9.47
N VAL A 24 0.24 -13.07 -8.47
CA VAL A 24 -0.21 -13.31 -7.09
C VAL A 24 -1.72 -13.47 -7.04
N PHE A 25 -2.47 -12.58 -7.69
CA PHE A 25 -3.92 -12.67 -7.77
C PHE A 25 -4.38 -14.00 -8.36
N TYR A 26 -3.81 -14.42 -9.50
CA TYR A 26 -4.19 -15.69 -10.14
C TYR A 26 -3.75 -16.91 -9.34
N THR A 27 -2.61 -16.88 -8.63
CA THR A 27 -2.21 -18.02 -7.78
C THR A 27 -3.18 -18.22 -6.63
N TYR A 28 -3.59 -17.13 -5.96
CA TYR A 28 -4.56 -17.23 -4.87
C TYR A 28 -5.96 -17.59 -5.36
N LEU A 29 -6.40 -17.03 -6.50
CA LEU A 29 -7.71 -17.33 -7.08
C LEU A 29 -7.79 -18.78 -7.59
N ILE A 30 -6.92 -19.14 -8.54
CA ILE A 30 -6.96 -20.45 -9.18
C ILE A 30 -6.57 -21.54 -8.17
N GLY A 31 -5.51 -21.31 -7.40
CA GLY A 31 -5.10 -22.24 -6.35
C GLY A 31 -6.19 -22.42 -5.29
N GLY A 32 -6.81 -21.33 -4.83
CA GLY A 32 -7.91 -21.39 -3.87
C GLY A 32 -9.13 -22.15 -4.39
N ILE A 33 -9.54 -21.90 -5.64
CA ILE A 33 -10.63 -22.63 -6.29
C ILE A 33 -10.29 -24.12 -6.39
N LEU A 34 -9.08 -24.46 -6.83
CA LEU A 34 -8.63 -25.85 -6.94
C LEU A 34 -8.59 -26.55 -5.58
N MET A 35 -8.16 -25.86 -4.52
CA MET A 35 -8.15 -26.39 -3.15
C MET A 35 -9.57 -26.68 -2.64
N ILE A 36 -10.51 -25.77 -2.87
CA ILE A 36 -11.91 -25.98 -2.50
C ILE A 36 -12.49 -27.16 -3.29
N LEU A 37 -12.28 -27.20 -4.61
CA LEU A 37 -12.72 -28.30 -5.48
C LEU A 37 -12.14 -29.66 -5.03
N TYR A 38 -10.85 -29.72 -4.74
CA TYR A 38 -10.20 -30.93 -4.23
C TYR A 38 -10.82 -31.37 -2.90
N SER A 39 -11.05 -30.44 -1.98
CA SER A 39 -11.64 -30.75 -0.68
C SER A 39 -13.07 -31.29 -0.80
N PHE A 40 -13.87 -30.74 -1.73
CA PHE A 40 -15.20 -31.28 -2.07
C PHE A 40 -15.13 -32.68 -2.70
N LEU A 41 -14.20 -32.91 -3.64
CA LEU A 41 -14.01 -34.22 -4.27
C LEU A 41 -13.52 -35.29 -3.29
N SER A 42 -12.75 -34.88 -2.27
CA SER A 42 -12.28 -35.77 -1.20
C SER A 42 -13.43 -36.25 -0.32
N ILE A 43 -14.42 -35.38 -0.02
CA ILE A 43 -15.63 -35.79 0.71
C ILE A 43 -16.52 -36.75 -0.09
N THR A 44 -16.68 -36.52 -1.40
CA THR A 44 -17.56 -37.39 -2.21
C THR A 44 -16.93 -38.74 -2.52
N GLY A 45 -15.68 -38.99 -2.09
CA GLY A 45 -14.95 -40.22 -2.36
C GLY A 45 -14.57 -40.39 -3.83
N VAL A 46 -14.64 -39.30 -4.62
CA VAL A 46 -14.31 -39.28 -6.07
C VAL A 46 -12.88 -38.79 -6.32
N SER A 47 -12.20 -38.25 -5.30
CA SER A 47 -10.79 -37.88 -5.39
C SER A 47 -9.89 -39.11 -5.55
N TRP A 48 -8.63 -38.88 -5.94
CA TRP A 48 -7.57 -39.91 -6.01
C TRP A 48 -7.39 -40.71 -4.70
N ASP A 49 -7.96 -40.24 -3.59
CA ASP A 49 -8.00 -40.90 -2.29
C ASP A 49 -8.76 -42.23 -2.34
N TRP A 50 -9.66 -42.43 -3.32
CA TRP A 50 -10.41 -43.69 -3.51
C TRP A 50 -9.51 -44.91 -3.79
N LEU A 51 -8.32 -44.70 -4.38
CA LEU A 51 -7.34 -45.77 -4.58
C LEU A 51 -6.84 -46.34 -3.26
N PHE A 52 -6.74 -45.52 -2.21
CA PHE A 52 -6.37 -45.96 -0.87
C PHE A 52 -7.54 -46.64 -0.13
N ILE A 53 -8.78 -46.22 -0.40
CA ILE A 53 -10.00 -46.91 0.08
C ILE A 53 -10.05 -48.34 -0.46
N LEU A 54 -9.67 -48.55 -1.72
CA LEU A 54 -9.61 -49.86 -2.36
C LEU A 54 -8.61 -50.82 -1.71
N VAL A 55 -7.63 -50.28 -0.96
CA VAL A 55 -6.61 -51.02 -0.19
C VAL A 55 -7.07 -51.29 1.26
N GLY A 56 -8.30 -50.91 1.63
CA GLY A 56 -8.92 -51.26 2.92
C GLY A 56 -8.66 -50.28 4.06
N THR A 57 -8.40 -49.01 3.74
CA THR A 57 -8.26 -47.95 4.74
C THR A 57 -9.57 -47.15 4.90
N ASP A 58 -10.09 -47.06 6.13
CA ASP A 58 -11.26 -46.24 6.48
C ASP A 58 -10.87 -44.74 6.46
N THR A 59 -10.89 -44.12 5.27
CA THR A 59 -10.30 -42.78 5.05
C THR A 59 -11.28 -41.61 5.20
N LEU A 60 -12.58 -41.84 5.34
CA LEU A 60 -13.53 -40.88 4.76
C LEU A 60 -14.08 -39.75 5.65
N ALA A 61 -14.16 -39.86 6.98
CA ALA A 61 -14.95 -38.87 7.74
C ALA A 61 -14.17 -37.68 8.33
N PRO A 62 -13.06 -37.85 9.07
CA PRO A 62 -12.47 -36.72 9.80
C PRO A 62 -11.59 -35.84 8.91
N ILE A 63 -10.67 -36.46 8.16
CA ILE A 63 -9.64 -35.75 7.38
C ILE A 63 -10.27 -34.86 6.31
N ALA A 64 -11.24 -35.39 5.57
CA ALA A 64 -11.93 -34.64 4.51
C ALA A 64 -12.77 -33.46 5.08
N MET A 65 -13.40 -33.63 6.25
CA MET A 65 -14.10 -32.56 6.95
C MET A 65 -13.16 -31.44 7.41
N PHE A 66 -11.99 -31.80 7.96
CA PHE A 66 -10.95 -30.83 8.33
C PHE A 66 -10.45 -30.06 7.10
N MET A 67 -10.20 -30.74 5.98
CA MET A 67 -9.76 -30.07 4.75
C MET A 67 -10.80 -29.10 4.20
N ILE A 68 -12.09 -29.44 4.23
CA ILE A 68 -13.14 -28.51 3.81
C ILE A 68 -13.21 -27.29 4.73
N LEU A 69 -13.19 -27.51 6.04
CA LEU A 69 -13.22 -26.42 7.01
C LEU A 69 -12.03 -25.48 6.83
N ASP A 70 -10.83 -26.03 6.69
CA ASP A 70 -9.63 -25.23 6.45
C ASP A 70 -9.71 -24.51 5.10
N SER A 71 -10.02 -25.21 3.99
CA SER A 71 -10.04 -24.61 2.66
C SER A 71 -11.13 -23.54 2.49
N LEU A 72 -12.29 -23.68 3.13
CA LEU A 72 -13.35 -22.66 3.12
C LEU A 72 -13.00 -21.40 3.91
N VAL A 73 -12.06 -21.49 4.86
CA VAL A 73 -11.61 -20.33 5.65
C VAL A 73 -10.34 -19.76 5.04
N SER A 74 -9.30 -20.58 4.87
CA SER A 74 -7.96 -20.17 4.47
C SER A 74 -7.89 -19.66 3.04
N ALA A 75 -8.60 -20.30 2.08
CA ALA A 75 -8.54 -19.88 0.68
C ALA A 75 -9.26 -18.55 0.41
N PRO A 76 -10.52 -18.32 0.85
CA PRO A 76 -11.18 -17.03 0.66
C PRO A 76 -10.50 -15.90 1.43
N LEU A 77 -10.05 -16.16 2.66
CA LEU A 77 -9.35 -15.17 3.47
C LEU A 77 -7.99 -14.82 2.83
N GLY A 78 -7.23 -15.83 2.39
CA GLY A 78 -5.97 -15.65 1.68
C GLY A 78 -6.16 -14.85 0.40
N PHE A 79 -7.18 -15.17 -0.40
CA PHE A 79 -7.53 -14.42 -1.60
C PHE A 79 -7.89 -12.96 -1.30
N PHE A 80 -8.71 -12.71 -0.28
CA PHE A 80 -9.08 -11.35 0.13
C PHE A 80 -7.85 -10.53 0.52
N LEU A 81 -6.93 -11.11 1.30
CA LEU A 81 -5.69 -10.46 1.71
C LEU A 81 -4.76 -10.20 0.52
N ALA A 82 -4.62 -11.17 -0.39
CA ALA A 82 -3.83 -11.02 -1.62
C ALA A 82 -4.41 -9.93 -2.54
N LEU A 83 -5.74 -9.83 -2.64
CA LEU A 83 -6.43 -8.81 -3.42
C LEU A 83 -6.21 -7.42 -2.81
N LYS A 84 -6.45 -7.26 -1.50
CA LYS A 84 -6.23 -6.00 -0.79
C LYS A 84 -4.77 -5.57 -0.77
N GLY A 85 -3.83 -6.53 -0.70
CA GLY A 85 -2.40 -6.24 -0.76
C GLY A 85 -1.94 -5.80 -2.15
N SER A 86 -2.42 -6.48 -3.19
CA SER A 86 -1.99 -6.25 -4.58
C SER A 86 -2.66 -5.01 -5.22
N TYR A 87 -3.96 -4.82 -5.00
CA TYR A 87 -4.73 -3.72 -5.62
C TYR A 87 -5.05 -2.57 -4.67
N GLY A 88 -5.18 -2.86 -3.37
CA GLY A 88 -5.41 -1.85 -2.35
C GLY A 88 -4.13 -1.24 -1.79
N HIS A 89 -2.95 -1.76 -2.18
CA HIS A 89 -1.63 -1.37 -1.68
C HIS A 89 -1.54 -1.29 -0.14
N SER A 90 -2.33 -2.13 0.55
CA SER A 90 -2.32 -2.21 2.02
C SER A 90 -1.12 -3.02 2.48
N ASP A 91 -0.14 -2.35 3.07
CA ASP A 91 1.10 -2.98 3.53
C ASP A 91 0.83 -4.10 4.55
N LEU A 92 -0.17 -3.93 5.42
CA LEU A 92 -0.54 -4.93 6.43
C LEU A 92 -1.07 -6.22 5.79
N CYS A 93 -1.94 -6.11 4.78
CA CYS A 93 -2.52 -7.28 4.10
C CYS A 93 -1.45 -8.11 3.36
N VAL A 94 -0.38 -7.46 2.90
CA VAL A 94 0.70 -8.09 2.14
C VAL A 94 1.58 -8.96 3.03
N PHE A 95 1.75 -8.58 4.31
CA PHE A 95 2.41 -9.42 5.32
C PHE A 95 1.47 -10.45 5.92
N LEU A 96 0.17 -10.15 6.03
CA LEU A 96 -0.80 -11.07 6.62
C LEU A 96 -1.09 -12.28 5.70
N ALA A 97 -1.08 -12.10 4.38
CA ALA A 97 -1.29 -13.20 3.42
C ALA A 97 -0.26 -14.34 3.54
N PRO A 98 1.07 -14.10 3.51
CA PRO A 98 2.06 -15.15 3.74
C PRO A 98 2.05 -15.65 5.19
N ALA A 99 1.75 -14.81 6.19
CA ALA A 99 1.65 -15.24 7.57
C ALA A 99 0.51 -16.25 7.79
N LEU A 100 -0.65 -16.02 7.16
CA LEU A 100 -1.78 -16.95 7.16
C LEU A 100 -1.39 -18.31 6.57
N ASN A 101 -0.75 -18.31 5.40
CA ASN A 101 -0.32 -19.54 4.74
C ASN A 101 0.80 -20.27 5.51
N MET A 102 1.67 -19.52 6.18
CA MET A 102 2.69 -20.09 7.06
C MET A 102 2.05 -20.75 8.30
N ALA A 103 1.07 -20.10 8.92
CA ALA A 103 0.32 -20.67 10.03
C ALA A 103 -0.42 -21.95 9.60
N ASN A 104 -1.03 -21.95 8.41
CA ASN A 104 -1.68 -23.14 7.86
C ASN A 104 -0.66 -24.27 7.60
N LEU A 105 0.52 -23.94 7.03
CA LEU A 105 1.58 -24.92 6.81
C LEU A 105 2.07 -25.55 8.13
N ILE A 106 2.29 -24.73 9.16
CA ILE A 106 2.68 -25.22 10.50
C ILE A 106 1.58 -26.11 11.09
N PHE A 107 0.33 -25.69 10.99
CA PHE A 107 -0.81 -26.48 11.44
C PHE A 107 -0.85 -27.85 10.74
N MET A 108 -0.66 -27.90 9.42
CA MET A 108 -0.61 -29.14 8.66
C MET A 108 0.56 -30.04 9.06
N ILE A 109 1.73 -29.47 9.39
CA ILE A 109 2.88 -30.24 9.91
C ILE A 109 2.58 -30.84 11.29
N ILE A 110 1.95 -30.07 12.18
CA ILE A 110 1.54 -30.55 13.51
C ILE A 110 0.53 -31.71 13.36
N MET A 111 -0.48 -31.54 12.49
CA MET A 111 -1.46 -32.58 12.20
C MET A 111 -0.81 -33.86 11.65
N LYS A 112 0.21 -33.73 10.78
CA LYS A 112 1.02 -34.87 10.33
C LYS A 112 1.77 -35.53 11.48
N SER A 113 2.35 -34.76 12.41
CA SER A 113 3.03 -35.31 13.59
C SER A 113 2.09 -36.08 14.52
N HIS A 114 0.79 -35.77 14.50
CA HIS A 114 -0.25 -36.53 15.21
C HIS A 114 -0.80 -37.70 14.40
N HIS A 115 -0.12 -38.13 13.33
CA HIS A 115 -0.48 -39.27 12.48
C HIS A 115 -1.84 -39.12 11.78
N VAL A 116 -2.39 -37.90 11.67
CA VAL A 116 -3.69 -37.65 11.04
C VAL A 116 -3.66 -37.95 9.53
N PHE A 117 -2.50 -37.78 8.88
CA PHE A 117 -2.31 -38.02 7.44
C PHE A 117 -1.60 -39.34 7.11
N ASP A 118 -1.36 -40.21 8.10
CA ASP A 118 -0.64 -41.46 7.87
C ASP A 118 -1.43 -42.46 7.03
N VAL A 119 -2.77 -42.38 7.12
CA VAL A 119 -3.69 -43.21 6.34
C VAL A 119 -3.71 -42.78 4.87
N ASN A 120 -3.61 -41.47 4.61
CA ASN A 120 -3.55 -40.93 3.25
C ASN A 120 -2.67 -39.66 3.19
N PRO A 121 -1.49 -39.73 2.56
CA PRO A 121 -0.57 -38.60 2.46
C PRO A 121 -0.94 -37.59 1.35
N VAL A 122 -1.87 -37.92 0.44
CA VAL A 122 -2.21 -37.07 -0.71
C VAL A 122 -2.77 -35.71 -0.28
N PRO A 123 -3.77 -35.62 0.62
CA PRO A 123 -4.23 -34.38 1.25
C PRO A 123 -3.11 -33.47 1.75
N PHE A 124 -2.15 -34.06 2.45
CA PHE A 124 -1.02 -33.34 3.02
C PHE A 124 -0.14 -32.72 1.92
N ILE A 125 0.20 -33.49 0.88
CA ILE A 125 1.02 -33.00 -0.24
C ILE A 125 0.31 -31.85 -0.98
N VAL A 126 -0.99 -31.99 -1.24
CA VAL A 126 -1.79 -30.96 -1.93
C VAL A 126 -1.82 -29.65 -1.12
N CYS A 127 -2.12 -29.70 0.18
CA CYS A 127 -2.12 -28.50 1.02
C CYS A 127 -0.73 -27.86 1.17
N VAL A 128 0.32 -28.68 1.32
CA VAL A 128 1.69 -28.17 1.46
C VAL A 128 2.14 -27.48 0.18
N THR A 129 1.90 -28.08 -0.98
CA THR A 129 2.27 -27.50 -2.28
C THR A 129 1.51 -26.19 -2.53
N TYR A 130 0.21 -26.14 -2.21
CA TYR A 130 -0.57 -24.92 -2.28
C TYR A 130 -0.05 -23.82 -1.35
N SER A 131 0.19 -24.15 -0.08
CA SER A 131 0.68 -23.19 0.92
C SER A 131 2.05 -22.64 0.55
N LEU A 132 2.96 -23.50 0.09
CA LEU A 132 4.28 -23.09 -0.40
C LEU A 132 4.19 -22.17 -1.62
N ALA A 133 3.36 -22.51 -2.60
CA ALA A 133 3.14 -21.65 -3.76
C ALA A 133 2.64 -20.25 -3.33
N CYS A 134 1.69 -20.18 -2.39
CA CYS A 134 1.15 -18.93 -1.87
C CYS A 134 2.17 -18.11 -1.06
N ILE A 135 3.05 -18.77 -0.29
CA ILE A 135 4.14 -18.10 0.44
C ILE A 135 5.16 -17.50 -0.52
N ILE A 136 5.58 -18.26 -1.55
CA ILE A 136 6.54 -17.83 -2.55
C ILE A 136 5.97 -16.64 -3.33
N THR A 137 4.75 -16.74 -3.85
CA THR A 137 4.13 -15.62 -4.60
C THR A 137 3.87 -14.41 -3.72
N SER A 138 3.45 -14.58 -2.46
CA SER A 138 3.33 -13.46 -1.51
C SER A 138 4.66 -12.77 -1.22
N SER A 139 5.77 -13.50 -1.20
CA SER A 139 7.10 -12.90 -1.03
C SER A 139 7.44 -11.96 -2.20
N PHE A 140 7.10 -12.37 -3.42
CA PHE A 140 7.18 -11.48 -4.59
C PHE A 140 6.22 -10.28 -4.48
N ASN A 141 5.04 -10.46 -3.88
CA ASN A 141 4.10 -9.37 -3.63
C ASN A 141 4.68 -8.31 -2.67
N ILE A 142 5.34 -8.72 -1.59
CA ILE A 142 6.06 -7.83 -0.67
C ILE A 142 7.09 -7.00 -1.44
N TYR A 143 7.91 -7.68 -2.26
CA TYR A 143 8.92 -6.99 -3.08
C TYR A 143 8.29 -5.99 -4.07
N ALA A 144 7.18 -6.36 -4.72
CA ALA A 144 6.47 -5.49 -5.64
C ALA A 144 5.89 -4.27 -4.93
N ASN A 145 5.31 -4.42 -3.73
CA ASN A 145 4.78 -3.29 -2.98
C ASN A 145 5.87 -2.35 -2.45
N ILE A 146 7.00 -2.87 -1.96
CA ILE A 146 8.14 -2.03 -1.59
C ILE A 146 8.64 -1.25 -2.81
N THR A 147 8.72 -1.89 -3.97
CA THR A 147 9.12 -1.24 -5.23
C THR A 147 8.10 -0.18 -5.65
N TYR A 148 6.81 -0.47 -5.52
CA TYR A 148 5.74 0.48 -5.81
C TYR A 148 5.79 1.71 -4.89
N ARG A 149 6.02 1.54 -3.58
CA ARG A 149 6.21 2.66 -2.64
C ARG A 149 7.41 3.54 -3.00
N LYS A 150 8.47 2.95 -3.56
CA LYS A 150 9.61 3.72 -4.08
C LYS A 150 9.23 4.49 -5.34
N LEU A 151 8.43 3.88 -6.22
CA LEU A 151 7.92 4.51 -7.45
C LEU A 151 6.90 5.62 -7.16
N GLU A 152 6.09 5.50 -6.11
CA GLU A 152 5.14 6.53 -5.66
C GLU A 152 5.85 7.83 -5.26
N LYS A 153 7.09 7.74 -4.77
CA LYS A 153 7.94 8.89 -4.43
C LYS A 153 8.71 9.46 -5.63
N ALA A 154 8.67 8.80 -6.78
CA ALA A 154 9.40 9.23 -7.98
C ALA A 154 8.57 10.21 -8.82
N ARG A 155 9.24 11.14 -9.52
CA ARG A 155 8.57 12.13 -10.38
C ARG A 155 7.85 11.47 -11.55
N GLY A 156 6.69 12.00 -11.92
CA GLY A 156 5.88 11.51 -13.04
C GLY A 156 4.99 10.30 -12.72
N PHE A 157 4.98 9.82 -11.47
CA PHE A 157 4.00 8.85 -11.03
C PHE A 157 2.55 9.38 -11.21
N PRO A 158 1.56 8.55 -11.57
CA PRO A 158 1.62 7.10 -11.84
C PRO A 158 1.87 6.73 -13.31
N HIS A 159 1.90 7.70 -14.22
CA HIS A 159 1.92 7.43 -15.67
C HIS A 159 3.33 7.37 -16.27
N PHE A 160 4.33 7.92 -15.56
CA PHE A 160 5.74 8.04 -15.98
C PHE A 160 5.85 8.50 -17.44
N SER A 161 5.24 9.65 -17.75
CA SER A 161 5.38 10.28 -19.06
C SER A 161 5.91 11.70 -18.93
N GLU A 162 6.80 12.08 -19.84
CA GLU A 162 7.40 13.42 -19.90
C GLU A 162 6.32 14.50 -19.98
N ARG A 163 5.31 14.32 -20.83
CA ARG A 163 4.19 15.27 -20.96
C ARG A 163 3.41 15.46 -19.67
N PHE A 164 3.34 14.45 -18.80
CA PHE A 164 2.71 14.58 -17.49
C PHE A 164 3.61 15.33 -16.51
N VAL A 165 4.92 15.06 -16.51
CA VAL A 165 5.88 15.78 -15.65
C VAL A 165 5.95 17.26 -16.05
N GLU A 166 6.02 17.56 -17.34
CA GLU A 166 6.02 18.95 -17.84
C GLU A 166 4.76 19.70 -17.42
N ARG A 167 3.58 19.06 -17.44
CA ARG A 167 2.33 19.66 -16.97
C ARG A 167 2.33 19.91 -15.47
N GLU A 168 2.90 18.99 -14.70
CA GLU A 168 3.00 19.12 -13.24
C GLU A 168 3.98 20.24 -12.85
N GLU A 169 5.14 20.32 -13.51
CA GLU A 169 6.12 21.38 -13.31
C GLU A 169 5.57 22.75 -13.75
N ALA A 170 4.85 22.81 -14.88
CA ALA A 170 4.19 24.03 -15.33
C ALA A 170 3.10 24.50 -14.35
N ARG A 171 2.34 23.58 -13.76
CA ARG A 171 1.35 23.90 -12.73
C ARG A 171 2.01 24.44 -11.46
N ASN A 172 3.05 23.76 -10.97
CA ASN A 172 3.80 24.19 -9.79
C ASN A 172 4.47 25.54 -10.00
N MET A 173 5.02 25.80 -11.19
CA MET A 173 5.59 27.10 -11.54
C MET A 173 4.51 28.20 -11.56
N LYS A 174 3.32 27.91 -12.11
CA LYS A 174 2.19 28.85 -12.11
C LYS A 174 1.68 29.16 -10.70
N GLU A 175 1.63 28.17 -9.82
CA GLU A 175 1.24 28.36 -8.41
C GLU A 175 2.27 29.22 -7.66
N ARG A 176 3.57 28.93 -7.77
CA ARG A 176 4.63 29.78 -7.19
C ARG A 176 4.62 31.21 -7.73
N MET A 177 4.40 31.37 -9.03
CA MET A 177 4.34 32.70 -9.65
C MET A 177 3.12 33.49 -9.18
N LYS A 178 2.01 32.81 -8.86
CA LYS A 178 0.83 33.44 -8.25
C LYS A 178 1.11 33.88 -6.82
N GLU A 179 1.70 33.01 -6.01
CA GLU A 179 2.12 33.32 -4.64
C GLU A 179 3.06 34.53 -4.59
N TYR A 180 4.05 34.58 -5.49
CA TYR A 180 4.97 35.71 -5.61
C TYR A 180 4.26 37.01 -6.02
N LYS A 181 3.28 36.93 -6.92
CA LYS A 181 2.46 38.10 -7.31
C LYS A 181 1.59 38.60 -6.17
N ASP A 182 1.04 37.70 -5.36
CA ASP A 182 0.19 38.05 -4.22
C ASP A 182 1.02 38.68 -3.08
N THR A 183 2.21 38.14 -2.78
CA THR A 183 3.15 38.80 -1.85
C THR A 183 3.61 40.16 -2.36
N HIS A 184 3.92 40.27 -3.65
CA HIS A 184 4.37 41.55 -4.20
C HIS A 184 3.26 42.62 -4.21
N LYS A 185 1.99 42.21 -4.46
CA LYS A 185 0.82 43.09 -4.29
C LYS A 185 0.60 43.50 -2.84
N SER A 186 0.74 42.58 -1.90
CA SER A 186 0.67 42.87 -0.46
C SER A 186 1.72 43.90 -0.06
N ASN A 187 2.99 43.67 -0.45
CA ASN A 187 4.08 44.60 -0.15
C ASN A 187 3.87 45.97 -0.82
N LYS A 188 3.33 46.03 -2.04
CA LYS A 188 3.00 47.32 -2.68
C LYS A 188 1.89 48.08 -1.95
N LYS A 189 0.87 47.38 -1.43
CA LYS A 189 -0.16 48.01 -0.59
C LYS A 189 0.41 48.53 0.72
N ILE A 190 1.27 47.73 1.37
CA ILE A 190 1.93 48.15 2.62
C ILE A 190 2.83 49.38 2.36
N VAL A 191 3.55 49.42 1.24
CA VAL A 191 4.39 50.57 0.87
C VAL A 191 3.54 51.79 0.51
N SER A 192 2.43 51.63 -0.23
CA SER A 192 1.53 52.77 -0.52
C SER A 192 0.85 53.30 0.74
N ASP A 193 0.47 52.42 1.67
CA ASP A 193 -0.11 52.81 2.96
C ASP A 193 0.92 53.50 3.88
N MET A 194 2.23 53.35 3.62
CA MET A 194 3.29 54.09 4.32
C MET A 194 3.64 55.44 3.68
N ASP A 195 3.43 55.61 2.37
CA ASP A 195 3.55 56.92 1.71
C ASP A 195 2.43 57.89 2.15
N ASP A 196 1.29 57.37 2.62
CA ASP A 196 0.22 58.17 3.24
C ASP A 196 0.50 58.54 4.72
N ILE A 197 1.66 58.16 5.28
CA ILE A 197 2.12 58.54 6.63
C ILE A 197 3.24 59.59 6.54
N SER A 198 2.99 60.73 5.88
CA SER A 198 3.49 62.06 6.30
C SER A 198 2.99 63.19 5.38
N PRO A 199 2.55 64.33 5.94
CA PRO A 199 3.21 65.00 7.05
C PRO A 199 2.31 65.25 8.27
N VAL A 200 2.51 64.47 9.34
CA VAL A 200 2.15 64.91 10.70
C VAL A 200 3.30 65.78 11.23
N ASN A 201 3.64 66.84 10.50
CA ASN A 201 4.63 67.84 10.91
C ASN A 201 4.01 69.24 11.10
N GLN A 202 2.68 69.37 11.03
CA GLN A 202 1.98 70.64 11.28
C GLN A 202 1.30 70.75 12.65
N GLU A 203 1.22 69.67 13.44
CA GLU A 203 0.63 69.74 14.79
C GLU A 203 1.65 69.88 15.93
N ILE A 204 2.94 69.61 15.69
CA ILE A 204 3.98 69.70 16.73
C ILE A 204 4.45 71.16 16.95
N GLU A 205 4.38 72.03 15.94
CA GLU A 205 4.73 73.46 16.09
C GLU A 205 3.76 74.23 16.99
N LYS A 206 2.55 73.71 17.25
CA LYS A 206 1.55 74.42 18.06
C LYS A 206 1.72 74.27 19.57
N TYR A 207 2.69 73.47 20.03
CA TYR A 207 2.94 73.23 21.46
C TYR A 207 4.21 73.88 22.01
N GLN A 208 4.95 74.67 21.21
CA GLN A 208 6.22 75.29 21.66
C GLN A 208 6.15 76.78 22.00
N GLU A 209 4.99 77.44 21.95
CA GLU A 209 4.82 78.81 22.43
C GLU A 209 3.92 78.90 23.67
N VAL A 210 4.41 78.44 24.83
CA VAL A 210 4.07 79.10 26.10
C VAL A 210 5.32 79.13 26.97
N HIS A 211 6.14 80.16 26.72
CA HIS A 211 7.16 80.62 27.63
C HIS A 211 6.46 81.31 28.81
N ASN A 212 6.68 80.85 30.05
CA ASN A 212 6.28 81.59 31.25
C ASN A 212 7.54 81.88 32.09
N PRO A 213 7.99 83.14 32.19
CA PRO A 213 9.11 83.51 33.05
C PRO A 213 8.67 83.83 34.48
N SER A 214 9.47 83.36 35.43
CA SER A 214 9.65 83.75 36.84
C SER A 214 8.44 83.90 37.77
N ILE A 215 8.54 83.32 38.97
CA ILE A 215 8.56 84.09 40.22
C ILE A 215 9.57 83.40 41.14
N MET A 216 10.54 84.20 41.57
CA MET A 216 11.52 83.97 42.62
C MET A 216 10.83 84.25 43.97
N ASP A 217 11.39 83.68 45.05
CA ASP A 217 11.23 84.07 46.46
C ASP A 217 9.93 83.66 47.20
N ASP A 218 10.08 82.71 48.14
CA ASP A 218 9.93 83.02 49.58
C ASP A 218 10.27 81.79 50.48
N ILE A 219 11.34 81.97 51.27
CA ILE A 219 11.70 81.42 52.61
C ILE A 219 12.00 79.91 52.76
#